data_AF-A0A9D5TIL4-F1
#
_entry.id   AF-A0A9D5TIL4-F1
#
_cell.length_a   1.000
_cell.length_b   1.000
_cell.length_c   1.000
_cell.angle_alpha   90.00
_cell.angle_beta   90.00
_cell.angle_gamma   90.00
#
_symmetry.space_group_name_H-M   'P 1'
#
loop_
_entity.id
_entity.type
_entity.pdbx_description
1 polymer ?
#
loop_
_entity_poly.entity_id
_entity_poly.type
_entity_poly.pdbx_seq_one_letter_code
_entity_poly.pdbx_strand_id
1 'polypeptide(L)'
;MKKNVILGVIAILLTVAACYVAYYRFWAALVGFGISAVVLPIAFHNVTRRFAWLSVPFAAVLDLVLYWPDFSYYESRGLFVLAALVQLAVIAGVVLLLKFVDKREDTDAQRD
;
A
#
# COMPACT_ATOMS: atom_id res chain seq x y z
N MET A 1 -37.44 6.35 -31.25
CA MET A 1 -36.30 7.23 -30.89
C MET A 1 -36.03 7.32 -29.39
N LYS A 2 -37.04 7.54 -28.52
CA LYS A 2 -36.85 7.68 -27.05
C LYS A 2 -36.17 6.50 -26.33
N LYS A 3 -36.45 5.25 -26.72
CA LYS A 3 -35.89 4.05 -26.06
C LYS A 3 -34.37 3.97 -26.13
N ASN A 4 -33.78 4.34 -27.28
CA ASN A 4 -32.33 4.28 -27.48
C ASN A 4 -31.62 5.41 -26.71
N VAL A 5 -32.27 6.57 -26.57
CA VAL A 5 -31.78 7.68 -25.73
C VAL A 5 -31.81 7.29 -24.26
N ILE A 6 -32.89 6.67 -23.79
CA ILE A 6 -33.00 6.18 -22.39
C ILE A 6 -31.92 5.14 -22.10
N LEU A 7 -31.70 4.18 -23.02
CA LEU A 7 -30.62 3.20 -22.91
C LEU A 7 -29.24 3.86 -22.85
N GLY A 8 -29.00 4.87 -23.69
CA GLY A 8 -27.74 5.64 -23.67
C GLY A 8 -27.50 6.38 -22.36
N VAL A 9 -28.53 7.03 -21.81
CA VAL A 9 -28.45 7.73 -20.52
C VAL A 9 -28.19 6.76 -19.37
N ILE A 10 -28.88 5.61 -19.34
CA ILE A 10 -28.65 4.57 -18.32
C ILE A 10 -27.22 4.03 -18.40
N ALA A 11 -26.70 3.78 -19.61
CA ALA A 11 -25.33 3.32 -19.80
C ALA A 11 -24.32 4.35 -19.28
N ILE A 12 -24.51 5.65 -19.56
CA ILE A 12 -23.64 6.72 -19.05
C ILE A 12 -23.66 6.76 -17.52
N LEU A 13 -24.84 6.70 -16.90
CA LEU A 13 -24.96 6.71 -15.45
C LEU A 13 -24.28 5.48 -14.80
N LEU A 14 -24.43 4.30 -15.39
CA LEU A 14 -23.74 3.09 -14.95
C LEU A 14 -22.22 3.22 -15.02
N THR A 15 -21.71 3.77 -16.13
CA THR A 15 -20.27 4.00 -16.29
C THR A 15 -19.74 5.00 -15.26
N VAL A 16 -20.46 6.09 -15.00
CA VAL A 16 -20.09 7.08 -13.98
C VAL A 16 -20.08 6.45 -12.58
N ALA A 17 -21.10 5.66 -12.23
CA ALA A 17 -21.17 4.96 -10.96
C ALA A 17 -20.02 3.94 -10.80
N ALA A 18 -19.72 3.16 -11.84
CA ALA A 18 -18.61 2.21 -11.83
C ALA A 18 -17.26 2.92 -11.64
N CYS A 19 -17.05 4.05 -12.32
CA CYS A 19 -15.83 4.86 -12.20
C CYS A 19 -15.68 5.44 -10.78
N TYR A 20 -16.78 5.91 -10.18
CA TYR A 20 -16.79 6.38 -8.79
C TYR A 20 -16.42 5.27 -7.80
N VAL A 21 -17.01 4.08 -7.92
CA VAL A 21 -16.69 2.94 -7.05
C VAL A 21 -15.23 2.50 -7.20
N ALA A 22 -14.71 2.47 -8.43
CA ALA A 22 -13.30 2.14 -8.69
C ALA A 22 -12.34 3.16 -8.06
N TYR A 23 -12.67 4.46 -8.14
CA TYR A 23 -11.88 5.53 -7.54
C TYR A 23 -11.78 5.40 -6.02
N TYR A 24 -12.90 5.16 -5.32
CA TYR A 24 -12.88 4.98 -3.86
C TYR A 24 -12.12 3.73 -3.45
N ARG A 25 -12.27 2.62 -4.19
CA ARG A 25 -11.56 1.38 -3.91
C ARG A 25 -10.05 1.53 -4.10
N PHE A 26 -9.62 2.26 -5.13
CA PHE A 26 -8.22 2.59 -5.35
C PHE A 26 -7.64 3.49 -4.24
N TRP A 27 -8.39 4.53 -3.85
CA TRP A 27 -7.98 5.39 -2.73
C TRP A 27 -7.85 4.63 -1.42
N ALA A 28 -8.80 3.73 -1.12
CA ALA A 28 -8.73 2.88 0.06
C ALA A 28 -7.50 1.97 0.02
N ALA A 29 -7.15 1.42 -1.15
CA ALA A 29 -5.94 0.61 -1.30
C ALA A 29 -4.67 1.43 -1.05
N LEU A 30 -4.56 2.64 -1.61
CA LEU A 30 -3.42 3.54 -1.37
C LEU A 30 -3.24 3.89 0.12
N VAL A 31 -4.35 4.15 0.82
CA VAL A 31 -4.32 4.38 2.26
C VAL A 31 -3.87 3.11 2.99
N GLY A 32 -4.38 1.94 2.59
CA GLY A 32 -3.96 0.64 3.12
C GLY A 32 -2.45 0.41 2.96
N PHE A 33 -1.91 0.64 1.76
CA PHE A 33 -0.48 0.59 1.46
C PHE A 33 0.33 1.55 2.33
N GLY A 34 -0.14 2.80 2.49
CA GLY A 34 0.55 3.79 3.32
C GLY A 34 0.60 3.39 4.81
N ILE A 35 -0.52 2.89 5.35
CA ILE A 35 -0.58 2.42 6.74
C ILE A 35 0.34 1.21 6.92
N SER A 36 0.25 0.23 6.03
CA SER A 36 1.06 -0.99 6.12
C SER A 36 2.56 -0.67 6.00
N ALA A 37 2.94 0.31 5.17
CA ALA A 37 4.32 0.74 5.00
C ALA A 37 5.00 1.24 6.29
N VAL A 38 4.23 1.75 7.25
CA VAL A 38 4.75 2.31 8.50
C VAL A 38 4.51 1.35 9.66
N VAL A 39 3.31 0.78 9.76
CA VAL A 39 2.94 -0.07 10.89
C VAL A 39 3.73 -1.37 10.92
N LEU A 40 3.94 -2.02 9.77
CA LEU A 40 4.68 -3.29 9.72
C LEU A 40 6.14 -3.16 10.17
N PRO A 41 6.98 -2.28 9.60
CA PRO A 41 8.38 -2.18 10.02
C PRO A 41 8.52 -1.81 11.50
N ILE A 42 7.65 -0.93 12.03
CA ILE A 42 7.66 -0.57 13.46
C ILE A 42 7.27 -1.77 14.32
N ALA A 43 6.21 -2.51 13.98
CA ALA A 43 5.79 -3.68 14.72
C ALA A 43 6.86 -4.78 14.74
N PHE A 44 7.47 -5.08 13.58
CA PHE A 44 8.57 -6.05 13.49
C PHE A 44 9.81 -5.60 14.27
N HIS A 45 10.13 -4.31 14.22
CA HIS A 45 11.25 -3.73 14.96
C HIS A 45 11.04 -3.82 16.49
N ASN A 46 9.83 -3.52 16.98
CA ASN A 46 9.48 -3.61 18.40
C ASN A 46 9.54 -5.03 18.95
N VAL A 47 9.10 -6.03 18.18
CA VAL A 47 9.22 -7.43 18.60
C VAL A 47 10.70 -7.83 18.66
N THR A 48 11.44 -7.48 17.60
CA THR A 48 12.83 -7.89 17.45
C THR A 48 13.53 -7.01 16.42
N ARG A 49 14.40 -6.11 16.88
CA ARG A 49 15.18 -5.19 16.02
C ARG A 49 15.89 -5.88 14.84
N ARG A 50 16.30 -7.14 15.03
CA ARG A 50 16.96 -7.98 14.01
C ARG A 50 16.04 -8.38 12.85
N PHE A 51 14.74 -8.51 13.08
CA PHE A 51 13.76 -8.95 12.09
C PHE A 51 13.01 -7.80 11.41
N ALA A 52 13.41 -6.54 11.62
CA ALA A 52 12.79 -5.38 10.96
C ALA A 52 12.79 -5.51 9.41
N TRP A 53 13.80 -6.16 8.83
CA TRP A 53 13.87 -6.44 7.39
C TRP A 53 12.86 -7.48 6.89
N LEU A 54 12.32 -8.32 7.78
CA LEU A 54 11.29 -9.30 7.45
C LEU A 54 9.93 -8.63 7.15
N SER A 55 9.75 -7.38 7.56
CA SER A 55 8.56 -6.58 7.20
C SER A 55 8.41 -6.37 5.69
N VAL A 56 9.51 -6.33 4.94
CA VAL A 56 9.53 -6.11 3.48
C VAL A 56 8.86 -7.28 2.72
N PRO A 57 9.34 -8.53 2.81
CA PRO A 57 8.67 -9.64 2.14
C PRO A 57 7.27 -9.92 2.72
N PHE A 58 7.05 -9.65 4.01
CA PHE A 58 5.74 -9.84 4.62
C PHE A 58 4.70 -8.85 4.05
N ALA A 59 5.04 -7.57 3.92
CA ALA A 59 4.16 -6.58 3.30
C ALA A 59 3.84 -6.97 1.84
N ALA A 60 4.86 -7.37 1.06
CA ALA A 60 4.65 -7.83 -0.31
C ALA A 60 3.65 -9.00 -0.41
N VAL A 61 3.76 -9.99 0.47
CA VAL A 61 2.83 -11.15 0.50
C VAL A 61 1.43 -10.71 0.94
N LEU A 62 1.33 -9.90 1.99
CA LEU A 62 0.05 -9.42 2.52
C LEU A 62 -0.73 -8.64 1.46
N ASP A 63 -0.08 -7.69 0.80
CA ASP A 63 -0.72 -6.86 -0.22
C ASP A 63 -1.06 -7.67 -1.48
N LEU A 64 -0.22 -8.64 -1.86
CA LEU A 64 -0.52 -9.55 -2.96
C LEU A 64 -1.79 -10.37 -2.69
N VAL A 65 -1.97 -10.84 -1.45
CA VAL A 65 -3.16 -11.62 -1.05
C VAL A 65 -4.41 -10.73 -0.97
N LEU A 66 -4.29 -9.54 -0.35
CA LEU A 66 -5.42 -8.64 -0.14
C LEU A 66 -5.92 -8.01 -1.45
N TYR A 67 -5.01 -7.64 -2.35
CA TYR A 67 -5.32 -6.95 -3.60
C TYR A 67 -5.18 -7.85 -4.82
N TRP A 68 -5.19 -9.18 -4.65
CA TRP A 68 -5.08 -10.14 -5.75
C TRP A 68 -6.03 -9.86 -6.93
N PRO A 69 -7.32 -9.51 -6.72
CA PRO A 69 -8.22 -9.20 -7.82
C PRO A 69 -7.78 -7.96 -8.61
N ASP A 70 -7.27 -6.95 -7.92
CA ASP A 70 -6.85 -5.68 -8.51
C ASP A 70 -5.47 -5.78 -9.19
N PHE A 71 -4.59 -6.67 -8.70
CA PHE A 71 -3.37 -7.12 -9.40
C PHE A 71 -3.68 -7.98 -10.62
N SER A 72 -4.78 -8.74 -10.61
CA SER A 72 -5.21 -9.52 -11.77
C SER A 72 -6.03 -8.69 -12.78
N TYR A 73 -6.46 -7.48 -12.44
CA TYR A 73 -7.25 -6.63 -13.34
C TYR A 73 -6.38 -5.77 -14.26
N TYR A 74 -6.55 -5.89 -15.58
CA TYR A 74 -5.59 -5.37 -16.57
C TYR A 74 -5.36 -3.86 -16.50
N GLU A 75 -6.43 -3.06 -16.32
CA GLU A 75 -6.34 -1.59 -16.37
C GLU A 75 -5.63 -1.01 -15.13
N SER A 76 -5.68 -1.71 -13.99
CA SER A 76 -5.11 -1.25 -12.72
C SER A 76 -3.76 -1.87 -12.37
N ARG A 77 -3.36 -2.95 -13.05
CA ARG A 77 -2.10 -3.71 -12.81
C ARG A 77 -0.88 -2.82 -12.61
N GLY A 78 -0.62 -1.92 -13.57
CA GLY A 78 0.57 -1.07 -13.52
C GLY A 78 0.60 -0.12 -12.32
N LEU A 79 -0.56 0.42 -11.96
CA LEU A 79 -0.71 1.34 -10.83
C LEU A 79 -0.51 0.63 -9.49
N PHE A 80 -1.08 -0.58 -9.31
CA PHE A 80 -0.90 -1.37 -8.09
C PHE A 80 0.53 -1.89 -7.94
N VAL A 81 1.18 -2.31 -9.03
CA VAL A 81 2.61 -2.67 -9.01
C VAL A 81 3.47 -1.48 -8.61
N LEU A 82 3.20 -0.30 -9.17
CA LEU A 82 3.96 0.91 -8.83
C LEU A 82 3.73 1.32 -7.36
N ALA A 83 2.48 1.27 -6.88
CA ALA A 83 2.16 1.53 -5.48
C ALA A 83 2.91 0.57 -4.54
N ALA A 84 2.92 -0.73 -4.85
CA ALA A 84 3.65 -1.73 -4.07
C ALA A 84 5.16 -1.47 -4.08
N LEU A 85 5.77 -1.10 -5.22
CA LEU A 85 7.20 -0.76 -5.28
C LEU A 85 7.54 0.48 -4.44
N VAL A 86 6.73 1.53 -4.52
CA VAL A 86 6.89 2.74 -3.69
C VAL A 86 6.77 2.39 -2.21
N GLN A 87 5.77 1.58 -1.86
CA GLN A 87 5.57 1.12 -0.49
C GLN A 87 6.77 0.31 0.03
N LEU A 88 7.34 -0.62 -0.75
CA LEU A 88 8.54 -1.35 -0.35
C LEU A 88 9.74 -0.42 -0.12
N ALA A 89 9.90 0.61 -0.96
CA ALA A 89 10.93 1.64 -0.77
C ALA A 89 10.71 2.44 0.53
N VAL A 90 9.45 2.79 0.85
CA VAL A 90 9.11 3.46 2.10
C VAL A 90 9.42 2.57 3.31
N ILE A 91 9.01 1.29 3.29
CA ILE A 91 9.32 0.33 4.36
C ILE A 91 10.83 0.25 4.59
N ALA A 92 11.62 0.10 3.52
CA ALA A 92 13.07 0.06 3.62
C ALA A 92 13.64 1.35 4.23
N GLY A 93 13.14 2.52 3.82
CA GLY A 93 13.50 3.81 4.42
C GLY A 93 13.17 3.90 5.91
N VAL A 94 11.98 3.45 6.32
CA VAL A 94 11.57 3.42 7.73
C VAL A 94 12.47 2.50 8.54
N VAL A 95 12.78 1.30 8.03
CA VAL A 95 13.69 0.35 8.71
C VAL A 95 15.10 0.94 8.87
N LEU A 96 15.61 1.63 7.85
CA LEU A 96 16.91 2.31 7.93
C LEU A 96 16.90 3.42 8.98
N LEU A 97 15.82 4.21 9.04
CA LEU A 97 15.66 5.28 10.02
C LEU A 97 15.59 4.73 11.45
N LEU A 98 14.83 3.66 11.68
CA LEU A 98 14.76 2.97 12.97
C LEU A 98 16.15 2.45 13.41
N LYS A 99 16.90 1.83 12.51
CA LYS A 99 18.28 1.39 12.79
C LYS A 99 19.23 2.56 13.10
N PHE A 100 19.02 3.71 12.47
CA PHE A 100 19.82 4.90 12.72
C PHE A 100 19.54 5.48 14.12
N VAL A 101 18.27 5.47 14.55
CA VAL A 101 17.87 5.89 15.90
C VAL A 101 18.48 4.98 16.96
N ASP A 102 18.37 3.65 16.81
CA ASP A 102 19.00 2.69 17.72
C ASP A 102 20.50 2.95 17.90
N LYS A 103 21.21 3.15 16.78
CA LYS A 103 22.66 3.41 16.81
C LYS A 103 23.01 4.71 17.54
N ARG A 104 22.16 5.73 17.43
CA ARG A 104 22.31 7.01 18.13
C ARG A 104 22.16 6.79 19.63
N GLU A 105 21.11 6.08 20.05
CA GLU A 105 20.83 5.76 21.44
C GLU A 105 21.99 4.99 22.10
N ASP A 106 22.55 3.99 21.42
CA ASP A 106 23.73 3.25 21.91
C ASP A 106 24.97 4.15 22.07
N THR A 107 25.14 5.15 21.19
CA THR A 107 26.28 6.08 21.26
C THR A 107 26.16 7.04 22.43
N ASP A 108 24.95 7.51 22.70
CA ASP A 108 24.68 8.42 23.81
C ASP A 108 24.80 7.68 25.16
N ALA A 109 24.36 6.42 25.22
CA ALA A 109 24.50 5.57 26.41
C ALA A 109 25.94 5.19 26.78
N GLN A 110 26.90 5.24 25.83
CA GLN A 110 28.33 5.04 26.11
C GLN A 110 29.05 6.32 26.56
N ARG A 111 28.39 7.48 26.46
CA ARG A 111 28.99 8.78 26.76
C ARG A 111 28.71 9.24 28.20
N ASP A 112 27.77 8.59 28.86
CA ASP A 112 27.39 8.76 30.27
C ASP A 112 28.09 7.73 31.18
#